data_AF-A0A968U237-F1
#
_entry.id   AF-A0A968U237-F1
#
_cell.length_a   1.000
_cell.length_b   1.000
_cell.length_c   1.000
_cell.angle_alpha   90.00
_cell.angle_beta   90.00
_cell.angle_gamma   90.00
#
_symmetry.space_group_name_H-M   'P 1'
#
loop_
_entity.id
_entity.type
_entity.pdbx_description
1 polymer ?
#
loop_
_entity_poly.entity_id
_entity_poly.type
_entity_poly.pdbx_seq_one_letter_code
_entity_poly.pdbx_strand_id
1 'polypeptide(L)'
;MSVHNDKSAAFNVNEEPMRAEEALRESTQYIQSIFRSAPIGIGVVSNRIFKKVNQRLCKLTGYAPEELLDQSARMINPSEEHFDIVGREKYRQILEHGTGTIETQWKRKDGIIIDVLLSS
;
A
#
# COMPACT_ATOMS: atom_id res chain seq x y z
N MET A 1 -52.63 -46.50 4.43
CA MET A 1 -52.50 -45.28 3.60
C MET A 1 -52.46 -44.07 4.51
N SER A 2 -51.29 -43.48 4.71
CA SER A 2 -51.12 -42.03 4.86
C SER A 2 -49.66 -41.72 4.64
N VAL A 3 -49.45 -40.99 3.55
CA VAL A 3 -48.19 -40.43 3.09
C VAL A 3 -47.86 -39.26 4.02
N HIS A 4 -46.68 -39.24 4.63
CA HIS A 4 -46.07 -38.00 5.09
C HIS A 4 -44.74 -37.85 4.39
N ASN A 5 -44.77 -36.93 3.43
CA ASN A 5 -43.67 -36.43 2.63
C ASN A 5 -43.32 -35.05 3.20
N ASP A 6 -42.08 -34.84 3.62
CA ASP A 6 -41.29 -33.63 3.29
C ASP A 6 -39.95 -33.74 4.04
N LYS A 7 -38.88 -34.05 3.32
CA LYS A 7 -38.06 -33.17 2.45
C LYS A 7 -36.80 -32.76 3.19
N SER A 8 -35.73 -33.44 2.81
CA SER A 8 -34.42 -32.84 2.52
C SER A 8 -33.95 -31.77 3.50
N ALA A 9 -33.19 -32.21 4.50
CA ALA A 9 -32.07 -31.42 4.98
C ALA A 9 -31.12 -31.21 3.80
N ALA A 10 -31.30 -30.11 3.07
CA ALA A 10 -30.32 -29.61 2.13
C ALA A 10 -29.10 -29.21 2.98
N PHE A 11 -28.10 -30.07 3.04
CA PHE A 11 -26.78 -29.70 3.52
C PHE A 11 -26.33 -28.51 2.69
N ASN A 12 -26.10 -27.38 3.36
CA ASN A 12 -25.82 -26.09 2.75
C ASN A 12 -24.35 -26.08 2.30
N VAL A 13 -24.05 -26.74 1.17
CA VAL A 13 -22.67 -26.94 0.65
C VAL A 13 -21.96 -25.63 0.26
N ASN A 14 -22.65 -24.48 0.34
CA ASN A 14 -22.13 -23.18 -0.08
C ASN A 14 -21.77 -22.21 1.07
N GLU A 15 -22.04 -22.54 2.35
CA GLU A 15 -21.83 -21.58 3.45
C GLU A 15 -20.36 -21.22 3.72
N GLU A 16 -19.45 -22.19 3.64
CA GLU A 16 -18.01 -21.96 3.89
C GLU A 16 -17.32 -21.09 2.82
N PRO A 17 -17.47 -21.34 1.50
CA PRO A 17 -16.85 -20.48 0.49
C PRO A 17 -17.44 -19.06 0.48
N MET A 18 -18.74 -18.90 0.73
CA MET A 18 -19.36 -17.56 0.81
C MET A 18 -18.85 -16.76 2.01
N ARG A 19 -18.68 -17.38 3.18
CA ARG A 19 -18.10 -16.71 4.36
C ARG A 19 -16.64 -16.30 4.16
N ALA A 20 -15.86 -17.14 3.47
CA ALA A 20 -14.47 -16.81 3.16
C ALA A 20 -14.36 -15.61 2.19
N GLU A 21 -15.22 -15.57 1.17
CA GLU A 21 -15.26 -14.45 0.21
C GLU A 21 -15.73 -13.14 0.88
N GLU A 22 -16.75 -13.21 1.74
CA GLU A 22 -17.21 -12.06 2.51
C GLU A 22 -16.14 -11.52 3.45
N ALA A 23 -15.47 -12.39 4.20
CA ALA A 23 -14.38 -11.99 5.09
C ALA A 23 -13.20 -11.35 4.33
N LEU A 24 -12.87 -11.90 3.15
CA LEU A 24 -11.85 -11.31 2.27
C LEU A 24 -12.28 -9.93 1.75
N ARG A 25 -13.54 -9.78 1.36
CA ARG A 25 -14.10 -8.52 0.89
C ARG A 25 -14.08 -7.46 1.98
N GLU A 26 -14.51 -7.80 3.19
CA GLU A 26 -14.49 -6.90 4.35
C GLU A 26 -13.08 -6.47 4.72
N SER A 27 -12.14 -7.42 4.79
CA SER A 27 -10.72 -7.13 5.04
C SER A 27 -10.12 -6.21 3.98
N THR A 28 -10.43 -6.47 2.70
CA THR A 28 -9.98 -5.63 1.59
C THR A 28 -10.55 -4.22 1.69
N GLN A 29 -11.85 -4.07 1.97
CA GLN A 29 -12.49 -2.77 2.14
C GLN A 29 -11.92 -1.99 3.32
N TYR A 30 -11.64 -2.66 4.44
CA TYR A 30 -11.03 -2.07 5.62
C TYR A 30 -9.63 -1.53 5.33
N ILE A 31 -8.75 -2.34 4.72
CA ILE A 31 -7.40 -1.92 4.31
C ILE A 31 -7.46 -0.75 3.33
N GLN A 32 -8.35 -0.81 2.34
CA GLN A 32 -8.53 0.28 1.39
C GLN A 32 -9.01 1.57 2.05
N SER A 33 -9.87 1.46 3.07
CA SER A 33 -10.34 2.61 3.84
C SER A 33 -9.17 3.30 4.54
N ILE A 34 -8.36 2.55 5.30
CA ILE A 34 -7.16 3.05 5.98
C ILE A 34 -6.21 3.70 4.98
N PHE A 35 -5.92 3.01 3.87
CA PHE A 35 -5.00 3.49 2.85
C PHE A 35 -5.42 4.85 2.28
N ARG A 36 -6.73 5.04 2.03
CA ARG A 36 -7.29 6.30 1.52
C ARG A 36 -7.39 7.41 2.56
N SER A 37 -7.75 7.07 3.80
CA SER A 37 -8.01 8.06 4.85
C SER A 37 -6.77 8.49 5.64
N ALA A 38 -5.64 7.77 5.49
CA ALA A 38 -4.41 8.06 6.21
C ALA A 38 -3.94 9.52 5.98
N PRO A 39 -3.60 10.27 7.05
CA PRO A 39 -3.10 11.64 6.94
C PRO A 39 -1.63 11.71 6.47
N ILE A 40 -1.00 10.55 6.23
CA ILE A 40 0.37 10.37 5.76
C ILE A 40 0.40 9.84 4.31
N GLY A 41 1.50 10.13 3.61
CA GLY A 41 1.75 9.56 2.29
C GLY A 41 2.12 8.08 2.40
N ILE A 42 1.36 7.21 1.76
CA ILE A 42 1.63 5.77 1.74
C ILE A 42 1.96 5.36 0.30
N GLY A 43 3.12 4.74 0.12
CA GLY A 43 3.54 4.13 -1.12
C GLY A 43 3.91 2.67 -0.89
N VAL A 44 3.34 1.76 -1.68
CA VAL A 44 3.79 0.36 -1.76
C VAL A 44 4.76 0.26 -2.92
N VAL A 45 5.96 -0.25 -2.65
CA VAL A 45 7.02 -0.38 -3.66
C VAL A 45 7.49 -1.82 -3.80
N SER A 46 7.91 -2.18 -5.02
CA SER A 46 8.69 -3.39 -5.30
C SER A 46 9.92 -2.99 -6.08
N ASN A 47 11.12 -3.38 -5.63
CA ASN A 47 12.40 -2.90 -6.19
C ASN A 47 12.47 -1.37 -6.35
N ARG A 48 11.93 -0.64 -5.36
CA ARG A 48 11.79 0.83 -5.36
C ARG A 48 10.97 1.39 -6.53
N ILE A 49 10.11 0.59 -7.13
CA ILE A 49 9.11 1.00 -8.13
C ILE A 49 7.76 1.08 -7.44
N PHE A 50 7.04 2.20 -7.58
CA PHE A 50 5.72 2.37 -6.99
C PHE A 50 4.70 1.42 -7.63
N LYS A 51 4.00 0.67 -6.79
CA LYS A 51 2.92 -0.25 -7.18
C LYS A 51 1.55 0.21 -6.68
N LYS A 52 1.53 0.94 -5.57
CA LYS A 52 0.35 1.66 -5.06
C LYS A 52 0.77 2.95 -4.41
N VAL A 53 -0.04 3.98 -4.54
CA VAL A 53 0.14 5.28 -3.88
C VAL A 53 -1.21 5.76 -3.38
N ASN A 54 -1.26 6.34 -2.17
CA ASN A 54 -2.49 6.98 -1.69
C ASN A 54 -2.55 8.45 -2.13
N GLN A 55 -3.74 9.04 -2.02
CA GLN A 55 -3.97 10.44 -2.40
C GLN A 55 -3.05 11.40 -1.64
N ARG A 56 -2.69 11.06 -0.40
CA ARG A 56 -1.83 11.91 0.43
C ARG A 56 -0.39 11.94 -0.09
N LEU A 57 0.14 10.81 -0.58
CA LEU A 57 1.45 10.75 -1.21
C LEU A 57 1.46 11.59 -2.49
N CYS A 58 0.43 11.47 -3.34
CA CYS A 58 0.28 12.29 -4.54
C CYS A 58 0.27 13.80 -4.22
N LYS A 59 -0.48 14.21 -3.18
CA LYS A 59 -0.50 15.60 -2.72
C LYS A 59 0.86 16.07 -2.16
N LEU A 60 1.57 15.20 -1.46
CA LEU A 60 2.89 15.51 -0.87
C LEU A 60 3.95 15.71 -1.96
N THR A 61 3.96 14.87 -2.99
CA THR A 61 4.96 14.91 -4.06
C THR A 61 4.57 15.83 -5.21
N GLY A 62 3.28 16.13 -5.38
CA GLY A 62 2.74 16.94 -6.48
C GLY A 62 2.52 16.17 -7.77
N TYR A 63 2.68 14.85 -7.77
CA TYR A 63 2.44 13.98 -8.93
C TYR A 63 1.04 13.37 -8.88
N ALA A 64 0.43 13.17 -10.05
CA ALA A 64 -0.77 12.37 -10.18
C ALA A 64 -0.46 10.87 -9.96
N PRO A 65 -1.44 10.04 -9.55
CA PRO A 65 -1.22 8.60 -9.36
C PRO A 65 -0.59 7.92 -10.59
N GLU A 66 -1.07 8.25 -11.79
CA GLU A 66 -0.64 7.65 -13.06
C GLU A 66 0.80 8.01 -13.42
N GLU A 67 1.31 9.12 -12.88
CA GLU A 67 2.69 9.55 -13.04
C GLU A 67 3.63 8.88 -12.03
N LEU A 68 3.12 8.39 -10.90
CA LEU A 68 3.92 7.69 -9.89
C LEU A 68 3.94 6.19 -10.16
N LEU A 69 2.81 5.60 -10.54
CA LEU A 69 2.68 4.16 -10.71
C LEU A 69 3.65 3.64 -11.76
N ASP A 70 4.30 2.53 -11.42
CA ASP A 70 5.35 1.87 -12.20
C ASP A 70 6.60 2.73 -12.48
N GLN A 71 6.71 3.91 -11.86
CA GLN A 71 7.92 4.70 -11.88
C GLN A 71 8.83 4.37 -10.70
N SER A 72 10.14 4.58 -10.92
CA SER A 72 11.12 4.47 -9.86
C SER A 72 10.99 5.62 -8.85
N ALA A 73 11.11 5.31 -7.56
CA ALA A 73 11.20 6.30 -6.50
C ALA A 73 12.40 7.26 -6.65
N ARG A 74 13.33 7.00 -7.59
CA ARG A 74 14.35 7.97 -8.04
C ARG A 74 13.73 9.33 -8.40
N MET A 75 12.55 9.34 -9.00
CA MET A 75 11.91 10.56 -9.51
C MET A 75 11.60 11.61 -8.41
N ILE A 76 11.35 11.16 -7.18
CA ILE A 76 11.06 12.03 -6.04
C ILE A 76 12.29 12.35 -5.20
N ASN A 77 13.49 11.93 -5.64
CA ASN A 77 14.73 12.24 -4.95
C ASN A 77 15.44 13.44 -5.60
N PRO A 78 16.14 14.28 -4.82
CA PRO A 78 16.86 15.44 -5.34
C PRO A 78 17.97 15.06 -6.34
N SER A 79 18.65 13.94 -6.09
CA SER A 79 19.73 13.42 -6.92
C SER A 79 19.83 11.89 -6.85
N GLU A 80 20.58 11.29 -7.79
CA GLU A 80 20.89 9.87 -7.81
C GLU A 80 21.72 9.44 -6.58
N GLU A 81 22.72 10.24 -6.21
CA GLU A 81 23.53 10.00 -5.02
C GLU A 81 22.68 9.98 -3.75
N HIS A 82 21.77 10.96 -3.59
CA HIS A 82 20.86 11.01 -2.45
C HIS A 82 19.97 9.77 -2.39
N PHE A 83 19.41 9.37 -3.53
CA PHE A 83 18.59 8.15 -3.62
C PHE A 83 19.35 6.90 -3.20
N ASP A 84 20.63 6.78 -3.55
CA ASP A 84 21.44 5.63 -3.20
C ASP A 84 21.87 5.66 -1.73
N ILE A 85 22.21 6.82 -1.15
CA ILE A 85 22.50 6.97 0.28
C ILE A 85 21.30 6.57 1.13
N VAL A 86 20.13 7.16 0.84
CA VAL A 86 18.88 6.88 1.57
C VAL A 86 18.53 5.40 1.43
N GLY A 87 18.61 4.86 0.22
CA GLY A 87 18.33 3.44 -0.03
C GLY A 87 19.22 2.52 0.79
N ARG A 88 20.54 2.74 0.77
CA ARG A 88 21.50 1.93 1.54
C ARG A 88 21.16 1.91 3.03
N GLU A 89 20.94 3.08 3.62
CA GLU A 89 20.65 3.17 5.05
C GLU A 89 19.28 2.56 5.40
N LYS A 90 18.25 2.84 4.58
CA LYS A 90 16.91 2.26 4.78
C LYS A 90 16.93 0.73 4.74
N TYR A 91 17.57 0.15 3.72
CA TYR A 91 17.60 -1.30 3.56
C TYR A 91 18.47 -1.97 4.62
N ARG A 92 19.56 -1.32 5.06
CA ARG A 92 20.35 -1.79 6.21
C ARG A 92 19.48 -1.94 7.46
N GLN A 93 18.73 -0.89 7.82
CA GLN A 93 17.83 -0.93 8.98
C GLN A 93 16.72 -1.99 8.84
N ILE A 94 16.10 -2.11 7.65
CA ILE A 94 15.06 -3.12 7.41
C ILE A 94 15.61 -4.54 7.59
N LEU A 95 16.84 -4.81 7.10
CA LEU A 95 17.48 -6.12 7.28
C LEU A 95 17.80 -6.41 8.75
N GLU A 96 18.19 -5.40 9.52
CA GLU A 96 18.58 -5.55 10.92
C GLU A 96 17.39 -5.57 11.90
N HIS A 97 16.31 -4.83 11.60
CA HIS A 97 15.23 -4.52 12.55
C HIS A 97 13.82 -4.79 12.01
N GLY A 98 13.69 -5.23 10.76
CA GLY A 98 12.41 -5.43 10.09
C GLY A 98 11.72 -4.14 9.62
N THR A 99 12.23 -2.98 10.04
CA THR A 99 11.75 -1.65 9.64
C THR A 99 12.93 -0.70 9.51
N GLY A 100 12.75 0.40 8.80
CA GLY A 100 13.74 1.49 8.75
C GLY A 100 13.05 2.85 8.76
N THR A 101 13.68 3.83 9.39
CA THR A 101 13.19 5.21 9.41
C THR A 101 14.35 6.18 9.22
N ILE A 102 14.15 7.17 8.36
CA ILE A 102 15.16 8.19 8.06
C ILE A 102 14.49 9.53 7.77
N GLU A 103 15.03 10.60 8.35
CA GLU A 103 14.74 11.97 7.92
C GLU A 103 15.54 12.26 6.65
N THR A 104 14.85 12.67 5.60
CA THR A 104 15.44 12.80 4.26
C THR A 104 14.73 13.87 3.46
N GLN A 105 15.23 14.16 2.26
CA GLN A 105 14.67 15.17 1.36
C GLN A 105 14.07 14.55 0.13
N TRP A 106 12.89 15.03 -0.25
CA TRP A 106 12.25 14.72 -1.53
C TRP A 106 12.14 15.95 -2.41
N LYS A 107 12.27 15.74 -3.72
CA LYS A 107 11.98 16.74 -4.73
C LYS A 107 10.57 16.53 -5.28
N ARG A 108 9.73 17.53 -5.12
CA ARG A 108 8.37 17.58 -5.67
C ARG A 108 8.40 17.80 -7.18
N LYS A 109 7.26 17.57 -7.84
CA LYS A 109 7.08 17.80 -9.28
C LYS A 109 7.40 19.24 -9.71
N ASP A 110 7.09 20.21 -8.87
CA ASP A 110 7.36 21.64 -9.07
C ASP A 110 8.84 22.02 -8.80
N GLY A 111 9.68 21.04 -8.43
CA GLY A 111 11.09 21.23 -8.12
C GLY A 111 11.36 21.63 -6.66
N ILE A 112 10.34 21.90 -5.86
CA ILE A 112 10.51 22.25 -4.44
C ILE A 112 11.05 21.05 -3.67
N ILE A 113 12.09 21.29 -2.87
CA ILE A 113 12.63 20.31 -1.93
C ILE A 113 11.84 20.40 -0.62
N ILE A 114 11.42 19.25 -0.12
CA ILE A 114 10.73 19.11 1.17
C ILE A 114 11.46 18.11 2.05
N ASP A 115 11.52 18.39 3.34
CA ASP A 115 11.96 17.42 4.33
C ASP A 115 10.82 16.43 4.63
N VAL A 116 11.16 15.15 4.72
CA VAL A 116 10.23 14.06 4.98
C VAL A 116 10.83 13.07 5.97
N LEU A 117 9.98 12.54 6.85
CA LEU A 117 10.30 11.35 7.62
C LEU A 117 9.82 10.13 6.82
N LEU A 118 10.76 9.36 6.27
CA LEU A 118 10.47 8.16 5.49
C LEU A 118 10.55 6.91 6.38
N SER A 119 9.44 6.22 6.55
CA SER A 119 9.35 4.95 7.29
C SER A 119 8.77 3.82 6.42
N SER A 120 9.21 2.58 6.66
CA SER A 120 8.78 1.34 5.99
C SER A 120 9.27 0.13 6.76
#